data_AF-A0A924J4H8-F1
#
_entry.id   AF-A0A924J4H8-F1
#
_cell.length_a   1.000
_cell.length_b   1.000
_cell.length_c   1.000
_cell.angle_alpha   90.00
_cell.angle_beta   90.00
_cell.angle_gamma   90.00
#
_symmetry.space_group_name_H-M   'P 1'
#
loop_
_entity.id
_entity.type
_entity.pdbx_description
1 polymer ?
#
loop_
_entity_poly.entity_id
_entity_poly.type
_entity_poly.pdbx_seq_one_letter_code
_entity_poly.pdbx_strand_id
1 'polypeptide(L)'
;MVRFAPPATGVWDAYEASAVRKFSRSLVAMAMLTGVAWRLCRALFLGTGPTDSPLFFGSVIALGVLVFFGMATLHLGNFPLKRWLWRVPVFALVECLTEVSMSALLISLAREPYGSTLATWSDLGSIAAKVVSWHVVALTIYAGILAIVVQGIRRSVRAAGDTVIDDPKDDKKDDR
;
A
#
# COMPACT_ATOMS: atom_id res chain seq x y z
N MET A 1 3.13 -44.91 7.91
CA MET A 1 3.23 -43.57 7.30
C MET A 1 2.63 -42.56 8.26
N VAL A 2 3.45 -41.81 9.00
CA VAL A 2 2.96 -40.75 9.89
C VAL A 2 2.76 -39.50 9.04
N ARG A 3 1.50 -39.15 8.79
CA ARG A 3 1.13 -37.91 8.11
C ARG A 3 1.27 -36.79 9.15
N PHE A 4 2.28 -35.94 9.01
CA PHE A 4 2.35 -34.69 9.77
C PHE A 4 1.20 -33.79 9.30
N ALA A 5 0.03 -33.91 9.92
CA ALA A 5 -0.99 -32.88 9.86
C ALA A 5 -0.54 -31.76 10.82
N PRO A 6 -0.44 -30.50 10.36
CA PRO A 6 -0.15 -29.39 11.26
C PRO A 6 -1.23 -29.33 12.35
N PRO A 7 -0.87 -29.03 13.62
CA PRO A 7 -1.86 -28.81 14.67
C PRO A 7 -2.80 -27.66 14.25
N ALA A 8 -4.11 -27.89 14.41
CA ALA A 8 -5.23 -27.07 13.98
C ALA A 8 -4.89 -25.60 13.62
N THR A 9 -4.80 -25.32 12.32
CA THR A 9 -4.64 -23.99 11.73
C THR A 9 -5.93 -23.15 11.76
N GLY A 10 -6.91 -23.48 12.60
CA GLY A 10 -8.26 -22.89 12.55
C GLY A 10 -8.27 -21.35 12.58
N VAL A 11 -7.31 -20.71 13.25
CA VAL A 11 -7.15 -19.25 13.26
C VAL A 11 -6.66 -18.71 11.91
N TRP A 12 -5.73 -19.41 11.26
CA TRP A 12 -5.22 -19.06 9.94
C TRP A 12 -6.24 -19.35 8.84
N ASP A 13 -6.96 -20.47 8.92
CA ASP A 13 -8.05 -20.82 7.99
C ASP A 13 -9.23 -19.84 8.12
N ALA A 14 -9.56 -19.40 9.34
CA ALA A 14 -10.56 -18.35 9.57
C ALA A 14 -10.13 -16.99 8.98
N TYR A 15 -8.85 -16.62 9.09
CA TYR A 15 -8.30 -15.44 8.43
C TYR A 15 -8.31 -15.58 6.90
N GLU A 16 -8.00 -16.76 6.38
CA GLU A 16 -8.00 -17.08 4.95
C GLU A 16 -9.40 -17.03 4.32
N ALA A 17 -10.43 -17.42 5.10
CA ALA A 17 -11.84 -17.30 4.76
C ALA A 17 -12.42 -15.89 5.03
N SER A 18 -11.72 -15.04 5.78
CA SER A 18 -12.24 -13.75 6.23
C SER A 18 -12.50 -12.77 5.09
N ALA A 19 -13.56 -11.97 5.23
CA ALA A 19 -13.86 -10.87 4.32
C ALA A 19 -12.70 -9.87 4.21
N VAL A 20 -11.91 -9.70 5.26
CA VAL A 20 -10.73 -8.82 5.30
C VAL A 20 -9.63 -9.28 4.34
N ARG A 21 -9.36 -10.58 4.25
CA ARG A 21 -8.38 -11.15 3.29
C ARG A 21 -8.86 -11.01 1.86
N LYS A 22 -10.17 -11.20 1.62
CA LYS A 22 -10.77 -10.97 0.29
C LYS A 22 -10.70 -9.51 -0.11
N PHE A 23 -10.95 -8.61 0.83
CA PHE A 23 -10.87 -7.17 0.66
C PHE A 23 -9.43 -6.71 0.32
N SER A 24 -8.42 -7.17 1.07
CA SER A 24 -7.02 -6.78 0.83
C SER A 24 -6.47 -7.28 -0.52
N ARG A 25 -7.00 -8.39 -1.03
CA ARG A 25 -6.68 -8.89 -2.38
C ARG A 25 -7.37 -8.13 -3.51
N SER A 26 -8.44 -7.37 -3.21
CA SER A 26 -9.13 -6.54 -4.19
C SER A 26 -8.33 -5.27 -4.46
N LEU A 27 -7.80 -5.15 -5.68
CA LEU A 27 -7.05 -3.96 -6.10
C LEU A 27 -7.95 -2.74 -6.05
N VAL A 28 -9.14 -2.86 -6.63
CA VAL A 28 -10.09 -1.74 -6.73
C VAL A 28 -10.54 -1.27 -5.37
N ALA A 29 -10.91 -2.20 -4.47
CA ALA A 29 -11.44 -1.83 -3.16
C ALA A 29 -10.37 -1.14 -2.30
N MET A 30 -9.13 -1.65 -2.31
CA MET A 30 -8.02 -1.03 -1.57
C MET A 30 -7.64 0.33 -2.15
N ALA A 31 -7.55 0.46 -3.48
CA ALA A 31 -7.22 1.72 -4.15
C ALA A 31 -8.31 2.78 -3.91
N MET A 32 -9.58 2.41 -4.04
CA MET A 32 -10.71 3.30 -3.77
C MET A 32 -10.74 3.73 -2.31
N LEU A 33 -10.60 2.79 -1.36
CA LEU A 33 -10.58 3.12 0.07
C LEU A 33 -9.45 4.10 0.39
N THR A 34 -8.28 3.89 -0.20
CA THR A 34 -7.11 4.77 -0.03
C THR A 34 -7.42 6.18 -0.52
N GLY A 35 -7.90 6.33 -1.76
CA GLY A 35 -8.19 7.64 -2.35
C GLY A 35 -9.33 8.37 -1.63
N VAL A 36 -10.43 7.69 -1.29
CA VAL A 36 -11.55 8.29 -0.54
C VAL A 36 -11.10 8.73 0.85
N ALA A 37 -10.46 7.83 1.60
CA ALA A 37 -10.06 8.12 2.97
C ALA A 37 -9.04 9.27 3.02
N TRP A 38 -8.03 9.23 2.15
CA TRP A 38 -7.02 10.27 2.11
C TRP A 38 -7.59 11.62 1.68
N ARG A 39 -8.45 11.65 0.63
CA ARG A 39 -9.04 12.92 0.17
C ARG A 39 -9.95 13.55 1.21
N LEU A 40 -10.81 12.76 1.86
CA LEU A 40 -11.68 13.25 2.93
C LEU A 40 -10.90 13.75 4.14
N CYS A 41 -9.92 12.96 4.61
CA CYS A 41 -9.07 13.36 5.72
C CYS A 41 -8.37 14.67 5.40
N ARG A 42 -7.75 14.79 4.23
CA ARG A 42 -7.07 16.02 3.80
C ARG A 42 -8.03 17.21 3.75
N ALA A 43 -9.22 17.05 3.17
CA ALA A 43 -10.21 18.12 3.09
C ALA A 43 -10.64 18.60 4.48
N LEU A 44 -10.85 17.67 5.42
CA LEU A 44 -11.17 17.99 6.82
C LEU A 44 -10.01 18.72 7.50
N PHE A 45 -8.80 18.16 7.46
CA PHE A 45 -7.64 18.75 8.14
C PHE A 45 -7.26 20.12 7.60
N LEU A 46 -7.36 20.34 6.28
CA LEU A 46 -7.12 21.66 5.69
C LEU A 46 -8.29 22.64 5.91
N GLY A 47 -9.51 22.13 6.12
CA GLY A 47 -10.68 22.96 6.40
C GLY A 47 -10.83 23.40 7.86
N THR A 48 -10.28 22.63 8.82
CA THR A 48 -10.45 22.89 10.26
C THR A 48 -9.14 23.06 11.04
N GLY A 49 -7.99 22.85 10.39
CA GLY A 49 -6.69 22.81 11.04
C GLY A 49 -6.07 24.19 11.30
N PRO A 50 -5.17 24.31 12.31
CA PRO A 50 -4.38 25.52 12.51
C PRO A 50 -3.47 25.81 11.30
N THR A 51 -3.48 27.05 10.80
CA THR A 51 -2.69 27.48 9.63
C THR A 51 -1.21 27.70 9.92
N ASP A 52 -0.85 27.93 11.19
CA ASP A 52 0.49 28.41 11.57
C ASP A 52 1.33 27.32 12.28
N SER A 53 0.88 26.06 12.25
CA SER A 53 1.55 24.94 12.95
C SER A 53 2.23 23.98 11.97
N PRO A 54 3.57 24.04 11.82
CA PRO A 54 4.31 23.09 10.99
C PRO A 54 4.15 21.64 11.43
N LEU A 55 4.00 21.40 12.74
CA LEU A 55 3.79 20.06 13.30
C LEU A 55 2.45 19.47 12.84
N PHE A 56 1.39 20.30 12.81
CA PHE A 56 0.09 19.86 12.32
C PHE A 56 0.17 19.46 10.85
N PHE A 57 0.74 20.31 9.99
CA PHE A 57 0.94 19.99 8.57
C PHE A 57 1.79 18.73 8.37
N GLY A 58 2.89 18.61 9.11
CA GLY A 58 3.75 17.43 9.08
C GLY A 58 3.00 16.15 9.46
N SER A 59 2.13 16.21 10.47
CA SER A 59 1.32 15.06 10.90
C SER A 59 0.31 14.61 9.85
N VAL A 60 -0.35 15.54 9.15
CA VAL A 60 -1.30 15.24 8.07
C VAL A 60 -0.58 14.57 6.92
N ILE A 61 0.59 15.10 6.51
CA ILE A 61 1.41 14.49 5.47
C ILE A 61 1.85 13.08 5.89
N ALA A 62 2.33 12.90 7.12
CA ALA A 62 2.75 11.59 7.63
C ALA A 62 1.61 10.58 7.64
N LEU A 63 0.40 11.00 8.02
CA LEU A 63 -0.81 10.16 7.96
C LEU A 63 -1.13 9.75 6.52
N GLY A 64 -1.02 10.67 5.55
CA GLY A 64 -1.22 10.37 4.14
C GLY A 64 -0.23 9.35 3.61
N VAL A 65 1.05 9.56 3.91
CA VAL A 65 2.13 8.61 3.58
C VAL A 65 1.82 7.22 4.16
N LEU A 66 1.40 7.16 5.42
CA LEU A 66 1.08 5.90 6.09
C LEU A 66 -0.12 5.19 5.44
N VAL A 67 -1.21 5.91 5.17
CA VAL A 67 -2.41 5.35 4.54
C VAL A 67 -2.09 4.87 3.12
N PHE A 68 -1.44 5.71 2.33
CA PHE A 68 -1.15 5.46 0.92
C PHE A 68 -0.20 4.27 0.73
N PHE A 69 0.97 4.30 1.39
CA PHE A 69 1.95 3.22 1.28
C PHE A 69 1.58 1.98 2.09
N GLY A 70 0.89 2.15 3.22
CA GLY A 70 0.38 1.05 4.02
C GLY A 70 -0.62 0.21 3.23
N MET A 71 -1.62 0.84 2.60
CA MET A 71 -2.59 0.13 1.78
C MET A 71 -1.96 -0.51 0.54
N ALA A 72 -1.03 0.18 -0.13
CA ALA A 72 -0.28 -0.39 -1.24
C ALA A 72 0.51 -1.64 -0.81
N THR A 73 1.18 -1.60 0.34
CA THR A 73 1.92 -2.76 0.89
C THR A 73 0.99 -3.90 1.28
N LEU A 74 -0.12 -3.60 1.96
CA LEU A 74 -1.12 -4.61 2.32
C LEU A 74 -1.67 -5.30 1.07
N HIS A 75 -1.88 -4.57 -0.02
CA HIS A 75 -2.33 -5.14 -1.28
C HIS A 75 -1.22 -5.97 -1.97
N LEU A 76 -0.04 -5.38 -2.19
CA LEU A 76 1.07 -5.99 -2.93
C LEU A 76 1.66 -7.20 -2.21
N GLY A 77 1.66 -7.20 -0.88
CA GLY A 77 2.10 -8.31 -0.04
C GLY A 77 1.35 -9.63 -0.30
N ASN A 78 0.16 -9.56 -0.90
CA ASN A 78 -0.62 -10.73 -1.29
C ASN A 78 -0.16 -11.40 -2.59
N PHE A 79 0.81 -10.81 -3.32
CA PHE A 79 1.18 -11.25 -4.66
C PHE A 79 2.70 -11.41 -4.84
N PRO A 80 3.15 -12.33 -5.73
CA PRO A 80 4.56 -12.42 -6.09
C PRO A 80 5.03 -11.17 -6.83
N LEU A 81 6.32 -10.81 -6.67
CA LEU A 81 6.96 -9.62 -7.25
C LEU A 81 6.72 -9.46 -8.76
N LYS A 82 6.68 -10.55 -9.53
CA LYS A 82 6.40 -10.52 -10.98
C LYS A 82 5.07 -9.84 -11.31
N ARG A 83 4.06 -9.96 -10.44
CA ARG A 83 2.74 -9.35 -10.63
C ARG A 83 2.70 -7.88 -10.22
N TRP A 84 3.72 -7.37 -9.52
CA TRP A 84 3.74 -5.97 -9.05
C TRP A 84 3.88 -5.00 -10.22
N LEU A 85 4.61 -5.38 -11.27
CA LEU A 85 4.87 -4.56 -12.45
C LEU A 85 3.61 -3.93 -13.06
N TRP A 86 2.50 -4.68 -13.13
CA TRP A 86 1.23 -4.16 -13.63
C TRP A 86 0.26 -3.74 -12.52
N ARG A 87 0.35 -4.34 -11.33
CA ARG A 87 -0.56 -4.01 -10.23
C ARG A 87 -0.31 -2.63 -9.63
N VAL A 88 0.96 -2.21 -9.53
CA VAL A 88 1.32 -0.88 -9.03
C VAL A 88 0.73 0.24 -9.91
N PRO A 89 0.92 0.25 -11.24
CA PRO A 89 0.34 1.29 -12.08
C PRO A 89 -1.19 1.25 -12.09
N VAL A 90 -1.82 0.06 -12.11
CA VAL A 90 -3.28 -0.04 -12.05
C VAL A 90 -3.83 0.45 -10.71
N PHE A 91 -3.16 0.12 -9.59
CA PHE A 91 -3.52 0.63 -8.28
C PHE A 91 -3.45 2.16 -8.24
N ALA A 92 -2.35 2.73 -8.75
CA ALA A 92 -2.19 4.18 -8.86
C ALA A 92 -3.31 4.83 -9.68
N LEU A 93 -3.63 4.28 -10.86
CA LEU A 93 -4.68 4.83 -11.72
C LEU A 93 -6.06 4.80 -11.06
N VAL A 94 -6.44 3.69 -10.42
CA VAL A 94 -7.74 3.57 -9.75
C VAL A 94 -7.82 4.52 -8.55
N GLU A 95 -6.73 4.62 -7.78
CA GLU A 95 -6.66 5.53 -6.64
C GLU A 95 -6.75 7.00 -7.10
N CYS A 96 -6.02 7.39 -8.14
CA CYS A 96 -6.06 8.73 -8.70
C CYS A 96 -7.46 9.08 -9.24
N LEU A 97 -8.09 8.14 -9.95
CA LEU A 97 -9.46 8.34 -10.44
C LEU A 97 -10.43 8.59 -9.27
N THR A 98 -10.26 7.83 -8.19
CA THR A 98 -11.07 7.96 -6.98
C THR A 98 -10.86 9.32 -6.32
N GLU A 99 -9.62 9.76 -6.16
CA GLU A 99 -9.29 11.07 -5.60
C GLU A 99 -9.85 12.23 -6.42
N VAL A 100 -9.70 12.17 -7.75
CA VAL A 100 -10.22 13.20 -8.65
C VAL A 100 -11.74 13.23 -8.60
N SER A 101 -12.39 12.06 -8.59
CA SER A 101 -13.85 11.96 -8.41
C SER A 101 -14.29 12.56 -7.07
N MET A 102 -13.55 12.29 -5.99
CA MET A 102 -13.85 12.82 -4.68
C MET A 102 -13.64 14.34 -4.62
N SER A 103 -12.60 14.84 -5.29
CA SER A 103 -12.35 16.28 -5.44
C SER A 103 -13.51 16.95 -6.17
N ALA A 104 -14.00 16.36 -7.27
CA ALA A 104 -15.15 16.86 -8.00
C ALA A 104 -16.42 16.90 -7.12
N LEU A 105 -16.64 15.88 -6.28
CA LEU A 105 -17.74 15.85 -5.32
C LEU A 105 -17.58 16.91 -4.23
N LEU A 106 -16.37 17.16 -3.74
CA LEU A 106 -16.12 18.20 -2.73
C LEU A 106 -16.22 19.60 -3.32
N ILE A 107 -15.84 19.80 -4.59
CA ILE A 107 -16.04 21.05 -5.33
C ILE A 107 -17.53 21.35 -5.49
N SER A 108 -18.34 20.35 -5.87
CA SER A 108 -19.78 20.53 -6.02
C SER A 108 -20.48 20.93 -4.70
N LEU A 109 -19.91 20.52 -3.57
CA LEU A 109 -20.35 20.88 -2.23
C LEU A 109 -19.69 22.16 -1.67
N ALA A 110 -18.81 22.83 -2.43
CA ALA A 110 -18.01 23.96 -1.98
C ALA A 110 -17.20 23.68 -0.69
N ARG A 111 -16.63 22.46 -0.60
CA ARG A 111 -15.83 21.99 0.55
C ARG A 111 -14.40 21.64 0.21
N GLU A 112 -14.02 21.63 -1.06
CA GLU A 112 -12.67 21.26 -1.48
C GLU A 112 -11.68 22.42 -1.21
N PRO A 113 -10.69 22.27 -0.32
CA PRO A 113 -9.70 23.30 -0.07
C PRO A 113 -8.58 23.26 -1.12
N TYR A 114 -8.20 24.43 -1.64
CA TYR A 114 -7.15 24.62 -2.63
C TYR A 114 -6.25 25.79 -2.26
N GLY A 115 -5.23 25.51 -1.43
CA GLY A 115 -4.38 26.56 -0.88
C GLY A 115 -5.15 27.39 0.15
N SER A 116 -5.20 28.71 -0.04
CA SER A 116 -5.93 29.65 0.82
C SER A 116 -7.40 29.86 0.41
N THR A 117 -7.85 29.26 -0.69
CA THR A 117 -9.22 29.39 -1.21
C THR A 117 -9.90 28.05 -1.41
N LEU A 118 -11.19 28.05 -1.71
CA LEU A 118 -11.90 26.84 -2.14
C LEU A 118 -11.63 26.57 -3.63
N ALA A 119 -11.56 25.30 -4.01
CA ALA A 119 -11.42 24.90 -5.40
C ALA A 119 -12.69 25.19 -6.20
N THR A 120 -12.50 25.53 -7.46
CA THR A 120 -13.55 25.69 -8.47
C THR A 120 -13.45 24.60 -9.54
N TRP A 121 -14.47 24.50 -10.39
CA TRP A 121 -14.46 23.52 -11.49
C TRP A 121 -13.30 23.70 -12.48
N SER A 122 -12.81 24.94 -12.67
CA SER A 122 -11.61 25.20 -13.49
C SER A 122 -10.33 24.62 -12.88
N ASP A 123 -10.29 24.40 -11.57
CA ASP A 123 -9.11 23.85 -10.89
C ASP A 123 -9.03 22.33 -11.01
N LEU A 124 -10.12 21.65 -11.34
CA LEU A 124 -10.22 20.18 -11.36
C LEU A 124 -9.15 19.54 -12.27
N GLY A 125 -8.88 20.14 -13.44
CA GLY A 125 -7.84 19.66 -14.34
C GLY A 125 -6.44 19.73 -13.73
N SER A 126 -6.14 20.82 -13.03
CA SER A 126 -4.84 20.99 -12.35
C SER A 126 -4.70 20.07 -11.14
N ILE A 127 -5.79 19.86 -10.40
CA ILE A 127 -5.87 18.88 -9.30
C ILE A 127 -5.59 17.48 -9.84
N ALA A 128 -6.26 17.09 -10.92
CA ALA A 128 -6.09 15.77 -11.53
C ALA A 128 -4.66 15.53 -12.01
N ALA A 129 -4.07 16.50 -12.72
CA ALA A 129 -2.70 16.41 -13.19
C ALA A 129 -1.72 16.24 -12.01
N LYS A 130 -1.89 17.00 -10.93
CA LYS A 130 -1.04 16.92 -9.74
C LYS A 130 -1.16 15.58 -9.03
N VAL A 131 -2.38 15.09 -8.82
CA VAL A 131 -2.64 13.79 -8.18
C VAL A 131 -2.00 12.67 -8.99
N VAL A 132 -2.33 12.58 -10.29
CA VAL A 132 -1.80 11.52 -11.18
C VAL A 132 -0.28 11.53 -11.22
N SER A 133 0.33 12.71 -11.43
CA SER A 133 1.78 12.82 -11.57
C SER A 133 2.50 12.38 -10.31
N TRP A 134 2.09 12.89 -9.14
CA TRP A 134 2.78 12.57 -7.89
C TRP A 134 2.53 11.15 -7.42
N HIS A 135 1.29 10.66 -7.53
CA HIS A 135 0.90 9.36 -6.98
C HIS A 135 1.51 8.22 -7.78
N VAL A 136 1.54 8.33 -9.12
CA VAL A 136 2.19 7.34 -9.99
C VAL A 136 3.69 7.27 -9.70
N VAL A 137 4.36 8.42 -9.59
CA VAL A 137 5.80 8.48 -9.26
C VAL A 137 6.07 7.90 -7.89
N ALA A 138 5.33 8.33 -6.86
CA ALA A 138 5.49 7.89 -5.49
C ALA A 138 5.28 6.38 -5.33
N LEU A 139 4.22 5.82 -5.91
CA LEU A 139 3.96 4.38 -5.85
C LEU A 139 4.99 3.55 -6.60
N THR A 140 5.47 4.04 -7.74
CA THR A 140 6.49 3.34 -8.53
C THR A 140 7.80 3.26 -7.74
N ILE A 141 8.25 4.38 -7.18
CA ILE A 141 9.46 4.44 -6.34
C ILE A 141 9.29 3.54 -5.12
N TYR A 142 8.17 3.67 -4.41
CA TYR A 142 7.90 2.89 -3.21
C TYR A 142 7.87 1.39 -3.48
N ALA A 143 7.17 0.95 -4.54
CA ALA A 143 7.11 -0.45 -4.91
C ALA A 143 8.49 -1.00 -5.33
N GLY A 144 9.32 -0.18 -5.97
CA GLY A 144 10.71 -0.52 -6.27
C GLY A 144 11.53 -0.75 -5.01
N ILE A 145 11.48 0.17 -4.04
CA ILE A 145 12.15 0.04 -2.74
C ILE A 145 11.66 -1.21 -2.01
N LEU A 146 10.34 -1.40 -1.93
CA LEU A 146 9.75 -2.55 -1.27
C LEU A 146 10.18 -3.87 -1.95
N ALA A 147 10.26 -3.90 -3.27
CA ALA A 147 10.73 -5.06 -4.03
C ALA A 147 12.19 -5.37 -3.73
N ILE A 148 13.05 -4.35 -3.58
CA ILE A 148 14.46 -4.52 -3.18
C ILE A 148 14.54 -5.12 -1.78
N VAL A 149 13.79 -4.58 -0.81
CA VAL A 149 13.75 -5.09 0.57
C VAL A 149 13.30 -6.54 0.61
N VAL A 150 12.19 -6.88 -0.08
CA VAL A 150 11.66 -8.25 -0.14
C VAL A 150 12.67 -9.21 -0.79
N GLN A 151 13.37 -8.78 -1.84
CA GLN A 151 14.42 -9.61 -2.46
C GLN A 151 15.61 -9.80 -1.53
N GLY A 152 16.03 -8.75 -0.81
CA GLY A 152 17.10 -8.83 0.18
C GLY A 152 16.79 -9.87 1.25
N ILE A 153 15.61 -9.78 1.88
CA ILE A 153 15.16 -10.74 2.91
C ILE A 153 15.13 -12.16 2.34
N ARG A 154 14.57 -12.36 1.13
CA ARG A 154 14.52 -13.69 0.50
C ARG A 154 15.91 -14.28 0.24
N ARG A 155 16.89 -13.45 -0.13
CA ARG A 155 18.28 -13.89 -0.32
C ARG A 155 18.93 -14.27 1.02
N SER A 156 18.75 -13.45 2.05
CA SER A 156 19.29 -13.72 3.39
C SER A 156 18.74 -15.02 4.00
N VAL A 157 17.43 -15.26 3.86
CA VAL A 157 16.80 -16.49 4.37
C VAL A 157 17.30 -17.73 3.63
N ARG A 158 17.51 -17.66 2.31
CA ARG A 158 18.07 -18.76 1.53
C ARG A 158 19.51 -19.08 1.96
N ALA A 159 20.35 -18.04 2.06
CA ALA A 159 21.72 -18.20 2.52
C ALA A 159 21.82 -18.83 3.92
N ALA A 160 20.92 -18.47 4.85
CA ALA A 160 20.86 -19.08 6.17
C ALA A 160 20.35 -20.53 6.15
N GLY A 161 19.44 -20.87 5.23
CA GLY A 161 18.95 -22.25 5.06
C GLY A 161 20.03 -23.20 4.54
N ASP A 162 20.85 -22.73 3.59
CA ASP A 162 21.96 -23.51 3.03
C ASP A 162 23.01 -23.84 4.12
N THR A 163 23.26 -22.94 5.07
CA THR A 163 24.20 -23.17 6.19
C THR A 163 23.75 -24.19 7.25
N VAL A 164 22.45 -24.54 7.30
CA VAL A 164 21.92 -25.48 8.30
C VAL A 164 21.91 -26.92 7.79
N ILE A 165 21.94 -27.12 6.46
CA ILE A 165 21.91 -28.45 5.83
C ILE A 165 23.31 -29.06 5.72
N ASP A 166 24.37 -28.25 5.72
CA ASP A 166 25.76 -28.72 5.90
C ASP A 166 26.03 -29.09 7.38
N ASP A 167 25.25 -30.01 7.97
CA ASP A 167 25.60 -30.64 9.26
C ASP A 167 26.74 -31.66 8.98
N PRO A 168 27.93 -31.52 9.59
CA PRO A 168 29.12 -32.37 9.35
C PRO A 168 28.95 -33.86 9.71
N LYS A 169 27.73 -34.31 10.00
CA LYS A 169 27.38 -35.71 10.24
C LYS A 169 27.15 -36.51 8.97
N ASP A 170 26.84 -35.87 7.85
CA ASP A 170 26.61 -36.57 6.58
C ASP A 170 27.93 -37.00 5.89
N ASP A 171 29.05 -36.33 6.20
CA ASP A 171 30.39 -36.69 5.68
C ASP A 171 30.96 -37.98 6.30
N LYS A 172 30.37 -38.51 7.37
CA LYS A 172 30.89 -39.69 8.09
C LYS A 172 30.35 -41.03 7.61
N LYS A 173 29.50 -41.06 6.59
CA LYS A 173 28.84 -42.30 6.14
C LYS A 173 29.46 -42.98 4.92
N ASP A 174 30.39 -42.33 4.22
CA ASP A 174 31.00 -42.90 3.00
C ASP A 174 32.31 -43.66 3.23
N ASP A 175 32.83 -43.70 4.46
CA ASP A 175 34.11 -44.36 4.79
C ASP A 175 33.96 -45.76 5.45
N ARG A 176 32.88 -46.52 5.17
CA ARG A 176 32.71 -47.88 5.71
C ARG A 176 32.34 -48.95 4.71
#